data_AF-K2CQ34-F1
#
_entry.id   AF-K2CQ34-F1
#
_cell.length_a   1.000
_cell.length_b   1.000
_cell.length_c   1.000
_cell.angle_alpha   90.00
_cell.angle_beta   90.00
_cell.angle_gamma   90.00
#
_symmetry.space_group_name_H-M   'P 1'
#
loop_
_entity.id
_entity.type
_entity.pdbx_description
1 polymer ?
#
loop_
_entity_poly.entity_id
_entity_poly.type
_entity_poly.pdbx_seq_one_letter_code
_entity_poly.pdbx_strand_id
1 'polypeptide(L)'
;MQECLSYSITEIDNESIDREGMAVCTSRAFENAVAGLKVTPEFVITDVVKIKNFDEARQLNIISGDLKSISVGAASIIAKVYRDNFMIEMDKKFPLYGFSSHKGYGTTRHIEALKIHGPCEIHRKSFEPIASFLHTC
;
A
#
# COMPACT_ATOMS: atom_id res chain seq x y z
N MET A 1 10.12 -16.75 2.62
CA MET A 1 9.22 -16.90 3.78
C MET A 1 9.56 -18.11 4.65
N GLN A 2 10.32 -19.12 4.17
CA GLN A 2 10.67 -20.30 4.96
C GLN A 2 11.58 -20.03 6.18
N GLU A 3 12.27 -18.89 6.26
CA GLU A 3 13.27 -18.63 7.33
C GLU A 3 13.00 -17.38 8.18
N CYS A 4 11.75 -16.89 8.26
CA CYS A 4 11.41 -15.79 9.20
C CYS A 4 10.65 -16.31 10.41
N LEU A 5 10.91 -15.71 11.59
CA LEU A 5 10.19 -16.04 12.84
C LEU A 5 8.68 -15.75 12.74
N SER A 6 8.32 -14.61 12.14
CA SER A 6 6.94 -14.21 11.89
C SER A 6 6.89 -13.12 10.83
N TYR A 7 5.82 -13.11 10.04
CA TYR A 7 5.46 -11.99 9.18
C TYR A 7 3.93 -11.90 9.12
N SER A 8 3.44 -10.73 8.74
CA SER A 8 2.02 -10.44 8.55
C SER A 8 1.87 -9.49 7.35
N ILE A 9 0.72 -9.56 6.70
CA ILE A 9 0.38 -8.67 5.59
C ILE A 9 -0.99 -8.11 5.89
N THR A 10 -1.14 -6.80 5.74
CA THR A 10 -2.40 -6.08 5.90
C THR A 10 -2.69 -5.30 4.64
N GLU A 11 -3.94 -5.33 4.20
CA GLU A 11 -4.46 -4.47 3.14
C GLU A 11 -5.42 -3.42 3.70
N ILE A 12 -5.47 -2.26 3.06
CA ILE A 12 -6.52 -1.26 3.25
C ILE A 12 -7.06 -0.92 1.86
N ASP A 13 -8.37 -1.02 1.71
CA ASP A 13 -9.07 -0.79 0.45
C ASP A 13 -9.05 0.68 0.02
N ASN A 14 -9.35 0.93 -1.25
CA ASN A 14 -9.37 2.27 -1.84
C ASN A 14 -10.47 3.16 -1.26
N GLU A 15 -11.63 2.61 -0.89
CA GLU A 15 -12.75 3.39 -0.34
C GLU A 15 -12.40 3.95 1.04
N SER A 16 -11.72 3.16 1.87
CA SER A 16 -11.19 3.57 3.16
C SER A 16 -10.13 4.66 3.01
N ILE A 17 -9.25 4.54 2.01
CA ILE A 17 -8.26 5.59 1.68
C ILE A 17 -8.95 6.87 1.22
N ASP A 18 -9.97 6.76 0.38
CA ASP A 18 -10.74 7.92 -0.11
C ASP A 18 -11.50 8.62 1.01
N ARG A 19 -12.05 7.86 1.97
CA ARG A 19 -12.83 8.38 3.10
C ARG A 19 -11.97 8.99 4.20
N GLU A 20 -10.86 8.37 4.55
CA GLU A 20 -10.09 8.69 5.77
C GLU A 20 -8.74 9.35 5.48
N GLY A 21 -8.30 9.30 4.22
CA GLY A 21 -7.01 9.80 3.79
C GLY A 21 -5.87 8.80 3.95
N MET A 22 -4.85 8.97 3.10
CA MET A 22 -3.72 8.04 3.01
C MET A 22 -2.92 7.93 4.32
N ALA A 23 -2.61 9.05 4.99
CA ALA A 23 -1.77 9.02 6.19
C ALA A 23 -2.41 8.22 7.34
N VAL A 24 -3.73 8.35 7.52
CA VAL A 24 -4.49 7.60 8.53
C VAL A 24 -4.49 6.11 8.17
N CYS A 25 -4.80 5.79 6.91
CA CYS A 25 -4.82 4.41 6.43
C CYS A 25 -3.45 3.73 6.50
N THR A 26 -2.37 4.43 6.17
CA THR A 26 -1.01 3.92 6.28
C THR A 26 -0.64 3.61 7.73
N SER A 27 -0.91 4.53 8.67
CA SER A 27 -0.63 4.26 10.09
C SER A 27 -1.43 3.05 10.60
N ARG A 28 -2.72 2.94 10.25
CA ARG A 28 -3.57 1.78 10.58
C ARG A 28 -3.06 0.47 9.94
N ALA A 29 -2.57 0.51 8.71
CA ALA A 29 -2.02 -0.67 8.05
C ALA A 29 -0.80 -1.21 8.81
N PHE A 30 0.07 -0.32 9.31
CA PHE A 30 1.22 -0.70 10.15
C PHE A 30 0.78 -1.23 11.52
N GLU A 31 -0.21 -0.61 12.18
CA GLU A 31 -0.78 -1.10 13.44
C GLU A 31 -1.31 -2.53 13.29
N ASN A 32 -2.14 -2.76 12.27
CA ASN A 32 -2.71 -4.06 11.97
C ASN A 32 -1.63 -5.09 11.59
N ALA A 33 -0.60 -4.68 10.84
CA ALA A 33 0.52 -5.56 10.52
C ALA A 33 1.26 -6.00 11.79
N VAL A 34 1.62 -5.07 12.66
CA VAL A 34 2.28 -5.40 13.94
C VAL A 34 1.39 -6.32 14.80
N ALA A 35 0.09 -6.03 14.90
CA ALA A 35 -0.87 -6.85 15.65
C ALA A 35 -1.07 -8.25 15.04
N GLY A 36 -0.89 -8.39 13.72
CA GLY A 36 -1.00 -9.67 13.01
C GLY A 36 0.23 -10.57 13.11
N LEU A 37 1.33 -10.12 13.74
CA LEU A 37 2.50 -10.95 13.95
C LEU A 37 2.19 -12.05 14.99
N LYS A 38 2.62 -13.29 14.71
CA LYS A 38 2.50 -14.40 15.67
C LYS A 38 3.41 -14.24 16.88
N VAL A 39 4.48 -13.46 16.72
CA VAL A 39 5.42 -13.10 17.78
C VAL A 39 5.31 -11.60 18.00
N THR A 40 4.93 -11.19 19.20
CA THR A 40 4.83 -9.78 19.56
C THR A 40 6.21 -9.15 19.59
N PRO A 41 6.49 -8.11 18.78
CA PRO A 41 7.80 -7.47 18.78
C PRO A 41 7.99 -6.61 20.04
N GLU A 42 9.18 -6.66 20.63
CA GLU A 42 9.59 -5.74 21.70
C GLU A 42 9.82 -4.33 21.16
N PHE A 43 10.30 -4.21 19.93
CA PHE A 43 10.62 -2.95 19.26
C PHE A 43 10.29 -3.00 17.77
N VAL A 44 9.86 -1.88 17.18
CA VAL A 44 9.48 -1.79 15.76
C VAL A 44 10.31 -0.73 15.04
N ILE A 45 10.87 -1.07 13.88
CA ILE A 45 11.55 -0.13 13.00
C ILE A 45 10.69 0.05 11.75
N THR A 46 10.50 1.29 11.32
CA THR A 46 9.70 1.64 10.14
C THR A 46 10.48 2.57 9.22
N ASP A 47 10.14 2.57 7.94
CA ASP A 47 10.61 3.58 6.99
C ASP A 47 9.66 4.79 7.05
N VAL A 48 10.05 5.82 7.80
CA VAL A 48 9.34 7.11 7.99
C VAL A 48 7.96 7.04 8.67
N VAL A 49 7.26 5.91 8.63
CA VAL A 49 5.87 5.79 9.12
C VAL A 49 5.81 5.72 10.64
N LYS A 50 5.19 6.73 11.26
CA LYS A 50 4.82 6.68 12.68
C LYS A 50 3.55 5.86 12.91
N ILE A 51 3.64 4.90 13.83
CA ILE A 51 2.50 4.07 14.27
C ILE A 51 1.83 4.80 15.43
N LYS A 52 0.60 5.30 15.24
CA LYS A 52 -0.04 6.24 16.18
C LYS A 52 -0.46 5.57 17.48
N ASN A 53 -1.03 4.36 17.40
CA ASN A 53 -1.52 3.60 18.54
C ASN A 53 -0.49 2.56 19.01
N PHE A 54 0.78 2.93 19.03
CA PHE A 54 1.89 2.10 19.51
C PHE A 54 2.81 2.91 20.42
N ASP A 55 3.46 2.24 21.36
CA ASP A 55 4.34 2.89 22.34
C ASP A 55 5.49 3.64 21.63
N GLU A 56 5.56 4.96 21.86
CA GLU A 56 6.57 5.84 21.28
C GLU A 56 8.00 5.39 21.66
N ALA A 57 8.18 4.87 22.87
CA ALA A 57 9.49 4.41 23.33
C ALA A 57 9.94 3.09 22.68
N ARG A 58 9.03 2.41 21.97
CA ARG A 58 9.27 1.10 21.35
C ARG A 58 9.29 1.14 19.83
N GLN A 59 9.29 2.32 19.23
CA GLN A 59 9.38 2.46 17.77
C GLN A 59 10.49 3.41 17.34
N LEU A 60 11.06 3.13 16.17
CA LEU A 60 12.02 4.00 15.49
C LEU A 60 11.62 4.17 14.03
N ASN A 61 11.38 5.41 13.60
CA ASN A 61 10.94 5.74 12.25
C ASN A 61 12.10 6.43 11.51
N ILE A 62 12.77 5.70 10.62
CA ILE A 62 14.03 6.14 9.98
C ILE A 62 13.76 6.49 8.52
N ILE A 63 14.42 7.53 8.01
CA ILE A 63 14.45 7.81 6.57
C ILE A 63 15.30 6.76 5.84
N SER A 64 14.74 6.16 4.79
CA SER A 64 15.35 5.07 4.01
C SER A 64 15.65 3.88 4.92
N GLY A 65 14.67 3.50 5.73
CA GLY A 65 14.79 2.41 6.70
C GLY A 65 15.09 1.06 6.03
N ASP A 66 14.62 0.87 4.81
CA ASP A 66 14.87 -0.31 3.98
C ASP A 66 16.36 -0.51 3.63
N LEU A 67 17.11 0.57 3.45
CA LEU A 67 18.55 0.55 3.21
C LEU A 67 19.38 0.38 4.50
N LYS A 68 18.77 0.63 5.66
CA LYS A 68 19.46 0.69 6.97
C LYS A 68 19.10 -0.46 7.90
N SER A 69 18.01 -1.17 7.66
CA SER A 69 17.52 -2.28 8.47
C SER A 69 17.09 -3.44 7.60
N ILE A 70 17.70 -4.60 7.83
CA ILE A 70 17.38 -5.85 7.12
C ILE A 70 15.91 -6.21 7.31
N SER A 71 15.35 -5.99 8.52
CA SER A 71 13.94 -6.27 8.81
C SER A 71 13.00 -5.38 8.00
N VAL A 72 13.34 -4.09 7.86
CA VAL A 72 12.54 -3.16 7.04
C VAL A 72 12.68 -3.50 5.55
N GLY A 73 13.89 -3.81 5.08
CA GLY A 73 14.12 -4.26 3.71
C GLY A 73 13.32 -5.52 3.37
N ALA A 74 13.32 -6.51 4.27
CA ALA A 74 12.53 -7.74 4.12
C ALA A 74 11.01 -7.44 4.08
N ALA A 75 10.51 -6.58 4.97
CA ALA A 75 9.10 -6.16 4.96
C ALA A 75 8.71 -5.44 3.66
N SER A 76 9.56 -4.55 3.16
CA SER A 76 9.36 -3.84 1.88
C SER A 76 9.28 -4.80 0.69
N ILE A 77 10.14 -5.82 0.65
CA ILE A 77 10.10 -6.86 -0.40
C ILE A 77 8.79 -7.65 -0.32
N ILE A 78 8.39 -8.09 0.88
CA ILE A 78 7.15 -8.85 1.08
C ILE A 78 5.95 -8.01 0.61
N ALA A 79 5.85 -6.76 1.07
CA ALA A 79 4.76 -5.86 0.70
C ALA A 79 4.72 -5.60 -0.81
N LYS A 80 5.87 -5.37 -1.44
CA LYS A 80 5.97 -5.10 -2.89
C LYS A 80 5.56 -6.32 -3.72
N VAL A 81 6.09 -7.50 -3.43
CA VAL A 81 5.75 -8.73 -4.14
C VAL A 81 4.26 -9.03 -4.02
N TYR A 82 3.72 -8.91 -2.81
CA TYR A 82 2.30 -9.10 -2.56
C TYR A 82 1.43 -8.13 -3.38
N ARG A 83 1.76 -6.82 -3.32
CA ARG A 83 1.03 -5.80 -4.07
C ARG A 83 1.13 -6.00 -5.58
N ASP A 84 2.30 -6.36 -6.10
CA ASP A 84 2.49 -6.56 -7.53
C ASP A 84 1.69 -7.76 -8.06
N ASN A 85 1.58 -8.83 -7.27
CA ASN A 85 0.73 -9.98 -7.57
C ASN A 85 -0.75 -9.59 -7.56
N PHE A 86 -1.20 -8.83 -6.55
CA PHE A 86 -2.57 -8.30 -6.51
C PHE A 86 -2.91 -7.50 -7.78
N MET A 87 -2.02 -6.61 -8.21
CA MET A 87 -2.25 -5.81 -9.43
C MET A 87 -2.25 -6.65 -10.71
N ILE A 88 -1.52 -7.77 -10.76
CA ILE A 88 -1.57 -8.72 -11.88
C ILE A 88 -2.93 -9.42 -11.93
N GLU A 89 -3.48 -9.83 -10.78
CA GLU A 89 -4.82 -10.41 -10.73
C GLU A 89 -5.90 -9.39 -11.09
N MET A 90 -5.74 -8.14 -10.65
CA MET A 90 -6.66 -7.06 -11.03
C MET A 90 -6.60 -6.73 -12.52
N ASP A 91 -5.46 -6.92 -13.18
CA ASP A 91 -5.36 -6.78 -14.64
C ASP A 91 -6.24 -7.80 -15.37
N LYS A 92 -6.35 -9.03 -14.85
CA LYS A 92 -7.25 -10.04 -15.42
C LYS A 92 -8.72 -9.63 -15.26
N LYS A 93 -9.08 -9.01 -14.13
CA LYS A 93 -10.44 -8.52 -13.86
C LYS A 93 -10.77 -7.24 -14.64
N PHE A 94 -9.77 -6.38 -14.87
CA PHE A 94 -9.89 -5.07 -15.52
C PHE A 94 -8.85 -4.91 -16.64
N PRO A 95 -8.95 -5.68 -17.74
CA PRO A 95 -7.90 -5.81 -18.76
C PRO A 95 -7.62 -4.54 -19.56
N LEU A 96 -8.53 -3.57 -19.51
CA LEU A 96 -8.43 -2.32 -20.27
C LEU A 96 -7.40 -1.33 -19.69
N TYR A 97 -6.98 -1.52 -18.43
CA TYR A 97 -6.16 -0.54 -17.72
C TYR A 97 -4.65 -0.85 -17.79
N GLY A 98 -4.24 -2.11 -17.90
CA GLY A 98 -2.82 -2.49 -17.96
C GLY A 98 -2.13 -2.57 -16.59
N PHE A 99 -2.88 -2.86 -15.53
CA PHE A 99 -2.42 -2.94 -14.14
C PHE A 99 -1.24 -3.89 -13.93
N SER A 100 -1.12 -4.95 -14.74
CA SER A 100 -0.01 -5.89 -14.66
C SER A 100 1.34 -5.22 -14.95
N SER A 101 1.36 -4.14 -15.73
CA SER A 101 2.57 -3.38 -16.07
C SER A 101 2.85 -2.28 -15.06
N HIS A 102 1.93 -1.32 -14.89
CA HIS A 102 2.19 -0.11 -14.11
C HIS A 102 1.69 -0.18 -12.67
N LYS A 103 1.11 -1.30 -12.22
CA LYS A 103 0.72 -1.54 -10.81
C LYS A 103 -0.21 -0.47 -10.20
N GLY A 104 -0.96 0.23 -11.04
CA GLY A 104 -1.84 1.34 -10.64
C GLY A 104 -1.16 2.71 -10.56
N TYR A 105 0.14 2.83 -10.82
CA TYR A 105 0.80 4.15 -10.95
C TYR A 105 0.24 4.93 -12.16
N GLY A 106 0.16 6.26 -12.04
CA GLY A 106 -0.35 7.18 -13.06
C GLY A 106 0.57 7.36 -14.26
N THR A 107 0.91 6.27 -14.94
CA THR A 107 1.65 6.30 -16.21
C THR A 107 0.79 6.86 -17.34
N THR A 108 1.41 7.32 -18.43
CA THR A 108 0.69 7.81 -19.62
C THR A 108 -0.37 6.81 -20.09
N ARG A 109 0.00 5.52 -20.21
CA ARG A 109 -0.91 4.45 -20.60
C ARG A 109 -2.12 4.31 -19.66
N HIS A 110 -1.89 4.43 -18.36
CA HIS A 110 -2.95 4.34 -17.37
C HIS A 110 -3.92 5.53 -17.47
N ILE A 111 -3.39 6.74 -17.65
CA ILE A 111 -4.19 7.96 -17.82
C ILE A 111 -4.99 7.91 -19.13
N GLU A 112 -4.43 7.38 -20.21
CA GLU A 112 -5.15 7.18 -21.48
C GLU A 112 -6.31 6.20 -21.30
N ALA A 113 -6.10 5.07 -20.62
CA ALA A 113 -7.16 4.13 -20.32
C ALA A 113 -8.28 4.77 -19.48
N LEU A 114 -7.92 5.58 -18.47
CA LEU A 114 -8.87 6.34 -17.66
C LEU A 114 -9.71 7.33 -18.49
N LYS A 115 -9.11 8.01 -19.47
CA LYS A 115 -9.83 8.92 -20.37
C LYS A 115 -10.86 8.21 -21.25
N ILE A 116 -10.56 6.98 -21.67
CA ILE A 116 -11.42 6.21 -22.58
C ILE A 116 -12.51 5.45 -21.82
N HIS A 117 -12.17 4.87 -20.67
CA HIS A 117 -13.03 3.91 -19.98
C HIS A 117 -13.57 4.42 -18.63
N GLY A 118 -13.13 5.59 -18.17
CA GLY A 118 -13.39 6.09 -16.82
C GLY A 118 -12.64 5.29 -15.74
N PRO A 119 -12.81 5.63 -14.45
CA PRO A 119 -12.24 4.85 -13.35
C PRO A 119 -13.06 3.59 -13.01
N CYS A 120 -12.38 2.47 -12.75
CA CYS A 120 -12.99 1.24 -12.21
C CYS A 120 -12.98 1.14 -10.67
N GLU A 121 -13.54 0.05 -10.13
CA GLU A 121 -13.75 -0.21 -8.69
C GLU A 121 -12.53 0.00 -7.80
N ILE A 122 -11.32 -0.34 -8.27
CA ILE A 122 -10.09 -0.30 -7.45
C ILE A 122 -9.35 1.05 -7.49
N HIS A 123 -9.87 2.03 -8.23
CA HIS A 123 -9.28 3.37 -8.29
C HIS A 123 -9.59 4.15 -7.01
N ARG A 124 -8.62 4.96 -6.57
CA ARG A 124 -8.80 5.92 -5.48
C ARG A 124 -9.39 7.20 -6.06
N LYS A 125 -10.68 7.38 -5.85
CA LYS A 125 -11.49 8.43 -6.48
C LYS A 125 -11.18 9.82 -5.93
N SER A 126 -10.61 9.91 -4.72
CA SER A 126 -10.19 11.18 -4.12
C SER A 126 -8.83 11.68 -4.62
N PHE A 127 -8.12 10.90 -5.44
CA PHE A 127 -6.77 11.24 -5.90
C PHE A 127 -6.81 11.85 -7.29
N GLU A 128 -6.01 12.89 -7.53
CA GLU A 128 -5.77 13.34 -8.90
C GLU A 128 -4.91 12.33 -9.68
N PRO A 129 -5.15 12.14 -11.00
CA PRO A 129 -6.13 12.83 -11.84
C PRO A 129 -7.54 12.22 -11.83
N ILE A 130 -7.80 11.21 -10.99
CA ILE A 130 -9.06 10.44 -10.99
C ILE A 130 -10.25 11.29 -10.54
N ALA A 131 -10.05 12.11 -9.51
CA ALA A 131 -11.08 13.03 -9.02
C ALA A 131 -11.62 13.93 -10.14
N SER A 132 -10.73 14.50 -10.96
CA SER A 132 -11.11 15.33 -12.10
C SER A 132 -12.00 14.61 -13.13
N PHE A 133 -11.80 13.31 -13.36
CA PHE A 133 -12.65 12.53 -14.28
C PHE A 133 -14.07 12.30 -13.75
N LEU A 134 -14.29 12.39 -12.44
CA LEU A 134 -15.62 12.21 -11.83
C LEU A 134 -16.45 13.50 -11.82
N HIS A 135 -15.79 14.66 -11.87
CA HIS A 135 -16.45 15.98 -11.89
C HIS A 135 -16.70 16.53 -13.30
N THR A 136 -16.25 15.81 -14.34
CA THR A 136 -16.50 16.18 -15.73
C THR A 136 -17.80 15.50 -16.20
N CYS A 137 -18.94 16.08 -15.79
CA CYS A 137 -20.26 15.88 -16.40
C CYS A 137 -20.71 17.19 -17.03
#